data_AF-A0A382V0L3-F1
#
_entry.id   AF-A0A382V0L3-F1
#
_cell.length_a   1.000
_cell.length_b   1.000
_cell.length_c   1.000
_cell.angle_alpha   90.00
_cell.angle_beta   90.00
_cell.angle_gamma   90.00
#
_symmetry.space_group_name_H-M   'P 1'
#
loop_
_entity.id
_entity.type
_entity.pdbx_description
1 polymer ?
#
loop_
_entity_poly.entity_id
_entity_poly.type
_entity_poly.pdbx_seq_one_letter_code
_entity_poly.pdbx_strand_id
1 'polypeptide(L)'
;FNAFCAAHLGLWAGNVASVIGESVVGEKGDSERYYWESQLANDGKLLTHKSTGPRGSSTLMTYYDIASKKICTTGVSSSGLVNQHKIHREGDKWIRLTHQTAPDGTIREFMSTITWSGNTITVVINRMKAESIVSTQTNVWHRVE
;
A
#
# COMPACT_ATOMS: atom_id res chain seq x y z
N PHE A 1 8.80 10.22 8.37
CA PHE A 1 7.37 10.00 8.69
C PHE A 1 6.49 11.14 8.24
N ASN A 2 6.66 12.37 8.74
CA ASN A 2 5.77 13.51 8.42
C ASN A 2 5.60 13.75 6.91
N ALA A 3 6.68 13.73 6.13
CA ALA A 3 6.59 13.89 4.67
C ALA A 3 5.76 12.79 4.00
N PHE A 4 5.90 11.54 4.45
CA PHE A 4 5.10 10.41 3.97
C PHE A 4 3.61 10.59 4.33
N CYS A 5 3.33 11.08 5.54
CA CYS A 5 1.96 11.34 5.98
C CYS A 5 1.32 12.47 5.15
N ALA A 6 1.99 13.62 5.04
CA ALA A 6 1.52 14.75 4.24
C ALA A 6 1.21 14.34 2.79
N ALA A 7 2.04 13.47 2.22
CA ALA A 7 1.88 12.97 0.87
C ALA A 7 0.74 11.93 0.72
N HIS A 8 0.23 11.34 1.80
CA HIS A 8 -0.88 10.37 1.77
C HIS A 8 -2.22 10.92 2.27
N LEU A 9 -2.22 11.99 3.06
CA LEU A 9 -3.43 12.52 3.69
C LEU A 9 -4.53 12.84 2.68
N GLY A 10 -5.77 12.60 3.11
CA GLY A 10 -6.98 12.84 2.32
C GLY A 10 -7.45 11.60 1.56
N LEU A 11 -8.32 11.84 0.59
CA LEU A 11 -8.94 10.82 -0.23
C LEU A 11 -8.25 10.71 -1.60
N TRP A 12 -8.06 9.48 -2.03
CA TRP A 12 -7.49 9.13 -3.33
C TRP A 12 -8.37 8.13 -4.05
N ALA A 13 -8.41 8.21 -5.38
CA ALA A 13 -9.08 7.23 -6.23
C ALA A 13 -8.10 6.66 -7.26
N GLY A 14 -8.16 5.35 -7.48
CA GLY A 14 -7.33 4.67 -8.47
C GLY A 14 -8.13 3.61 -9.21
N ASN A 15 -7.93 3.51 -10.52
CA ASN A 15 -8.41 2.37 -11.30
C ASN A 15 -7.28 1.34 -11.32
N VAL A 16 -7.45 0.24 -10.60
CA VAL A 16 -6.38 -0.73 -10.35
C VAL A 16 -6.87 -2.15 -10.66
N ALA A 17 -6.07 -2.89 -11.41
CA ALA A 17 -6.35 -4.30 -11.71
C ALA A 17 -6.33 -5.15 -10.43
N SER A 18 -5.43 -4.85 -9.50
CA SER A 18 -5.38 -5.47 -8.17
C SER A 18 -4.82 -4.53 -7.09
N VAL A 19 -5.27 -4.71 -5.86
CA VAL A 19 -4.65 -4.07 -4.67
C VAL A 19 -4.02 -5.17 -3.84
N ILE A 20 -2.84 -4.91 -3.25
CA ILE A 20 -2.11 -5.85 -2.38
C ILE A 20 -2.94 -6.27 -1.15
N GLY A 21 -4.19 -5.83 -0.97
CA GLY A 21 -5.08 -6.25 0.12
C GLY A 21 -6.26 -7.14 -0.27
N GLU A 22 -6.60 -7.26 -1.55
CA GLU A 22 -7.96 -7.69 -1.92
C GLU A 22 -8.03 -8.68 -3.08
N SER A 23 -6.93 -8.87 -3.81
CA SER A 23 -6.85 -9.79 -4.96
C SER A 23 -5.42 -10.31 -5.11
N VAL A 24 -5.24 -11.39 -5.88
CA VAL A 24 -3.91 -11.92 -6.20
C VAL A 24 -3.19 -10.91 -7.09
N VAL A 25 -2.18 -10.25 -6.52
CA VAL A 25 -1.35 -9.27 -7.22
C VAL A 25 -0.68 -9.93 -8.43
N GLY A 26 -0.89 -9.36 -9.61
CA GLY A 26 -0.29 -9.82 -10.87
C GLY A 26 -1.17 -10.75 -11.72
N GLU A 27 -2.38 -11.08 -11.28
CA GLU A 27 -3.40 -11.63 -12.18
C GLU A 27 -3.97 -10.51 -13.05
N LYS A 28 -3.96 -10.72 -14.38
CA LYS A 28 -4.60 -9.79 -15.32
C LYS A 28 -6.10 -9.91 -15.15
N GLY A 29 -6.74 -8.84 -14.71
CA GLY A 29 -8.19 -8.71 -14.65
C GLY A 29 -8.62 -7.30 -15.04
N ASP A 30 -9.94 -7.08 -15.08
CA ASP A 30 -10.49 -5.77 -15.33
C ASP A 30 -10.07 -4.78 -14.24
N SER A 31 -9.83 -3.55 -14.66
CA SER A 31 -9.48 -2.46 -13.75
C SER A 31 -10.74 -1.99 -13.03
N GLU A 32 -10.71 -2.03 -11.71
CA GLU A 32 -11.81 -1.57 -10.87
C GLU A 32 -11.42 -0.29 -10.13
N ARG A 33 -12.42 0.53 -9.84
CA ARG A 33 -12.21 1.78 -9.11
C ARG A 33 -12.15 1.53 -7.62
N TYR A 34 -11.06 1.97 -7.02
CA TYR A 34 -10.78 1.91 -5.60
C TYR A 34 -10.65 3.30 -5.00
N TYR A 35 -11.02 3.42 -3.73
CA TYR A 35 -10.82 4.60 -2.92
C TYR A 35 -9.89 4.30 -1.75
N TRP A 36 -8.96 5.22 -1.49
CA TRP A 36 -8.02 5.13 -0.39
C TRP A 36 -8.05 6.43 0.41
N GLU A 37 -8.53 6.37 1.64
CA GLU A 37 -8.58 7.49 2.55
C GLU A 37 -7.51 7.35 3.63
N SER A 38 -6.81 8.44 3.95
CA SER A 38 -5.83 8.46 5.04
C SER A 38 -6.04 9.64 5.96
N GLN A 39 -5.96 9.39 7.27
CA GLN A 39 -6.15 10.41 8.31
C GLN A 39 -5.08 10.29 9.39
N LEU A 40 -4.64 11.42 9.94
CA LEU A 40 -3.74 11.43 11.10
C LEU A 40 -4.54 11.15 12.38
N ALA A 41 -3.92 10.39 13.28
CA ALA A 41 -4.42 10.06 14.60
C ALA A 41 -3.28 10.08 15.62
N ASN A 42 -3.62 9.94 16.90
CA ASN A 42 -2.65 9.83 18.00
C ASN A 42 -1.60 10.96 17.97
N ASP A 43 -2.08 12.21 17.94
CA ASP A 43 -1.25 13.43 17.88
C ASP A 43 -0.25 13.45 16.72
N GLY A 44 -0.69 12.95 15.57
CA GLY A 44 0.11 12.88 14.35
C GLY A 44 1.22 11.82 14.40
N LYS A 45 1.18 10.88 15.35
CA LYS A 45 2.12 9.75 15.45
C LYS A 45 1.62 8.50 14.75
N LEU A 46 0.34 8.48 14.38
CA LEU A 46 -0.30 7.40 13.67
C LEU A 46 -0.99 7.95 12.41
N LEU A 47 -0.87 7.24 11.30
CA LEU A 47 -1.65 7.46 10.09
C LEU A 47 -2.54 6.25 9.88
N THR A 48 -3.86 6.45 9.94
CA THR A 48 -4.83 5.41 9.65
C THR A 48 -5.22 5.47 8.17
N HIS A 49 -5.53 4.31 7.61
CA HIS A 49 -5.93 4.17 6.22
C HIS A 49 -7.19 3.33 6.13
N LYS A 50 -8.05 3.68 5.18
CA LYS A 50 -9.18 2.86 4.76
C LYS A 50 -9.18 2.74 3.23
N SER A 51 -9.15 1.51 2.74
CA SER A 51 -9.38 1.19 1.33
C SER A 51 -10.81 0.69 1.16
N THR A 52 -11.48 1.06 0.07
CA THR A 52 -12.79 0.51 -0.30
C THR A 52 -12.89 0.40 -1.81
N GLY A 53 -13.37 -0.73 -2.30
CA GLY A 53 -13.67 -0.98 -3.71
C GLY A 53 -14.64 -2.14 -3.88
N PRO A 54 -14.94 -2.56 -5.13
CA PRO A 54 -15.99 -3.54 -5.40
C PRO A 54 -15.69 -4.92 -4.81
N ARG A 55 -14.42 -5.31 -4.71
CA ARG A 55 -14.01 -6.61 -4.16
C ARG A 55 -13.78 -6.62 -2.64
N GLY A 56 -13.90 -5.48 -1.97
CA GLY A 56 -13.79 -5.42 -0.53
C GLY A 56 -13.29 -4.10 0.03
N SER A 57 -12.78 -4.19 1.26
CA SER A 57 -12.20 -3.05 1.96
C SER A 57 -11.01 -3.50 2.79
N SER A 58 -10.19 -2.54 3.23
CA SER A 58 -9.16 -2.82 4.23
C SER A 58 -8.94 -1.62 5.14
N THR A 59 -8.47 -1.92 6.36
CA THR A 59 -8.06 -0.91 7.34
C THR A 59 -6.60 -1.14 7.66
N LEU A 60 -5.80 -0.08 7.63
CA LEU A 60 -4.38 -0.13 7.94
C LEU A 60 -3.97 0.98 8.90
N MET A 61 -2.91 0.71 9.64
CA MET A 61 -2.29 1.62 10.60
C MET A 61 -0.82 1.76 10.25
N THR A 62 -0.35 2.99 10.10
CA THR A 62 1.02 3.32 9.71
C THR A 62 1.67 4.21 10.76
N TYR A 63 2.88 3.84 11.19
CA TYR A 63 3.65 4.55 12.21
C TYR A 63 5.14 4.54 11.85
N TYR A 64 5.94 5.33 12.56
CA TYR A 64 7.40 5.29 12.43
C TYR A 64 8.00 4.48 13.57
N ASP A 65 8.70 3.39 13.22
CA ASP A 65 9.49 2.62 14.17
C ASP A 65 10.89 3.23 14.29
N ILE A 66 11.18 3.75 15.47
CA ILE A 66 12.46 4.41 15.75
C ILE A 66 13.63 3.43 15.79
N ALA A 67 13.40 2.17 16.18
CA ALA A 67 14.46 1.17 16.30
C ALA A 67 14.97 0.76 14.92
N SER A 68 14.06 0.43 14.00
CA SER A 68 14.44 0.09 12.62
C SER A 68 14.67 1.30 11.72
N LYS A 69 14.29 2.51 12.15
CA LYS A 69 14.27 3.75 11.35
C LYS A 69 13.43 3.60 10.06
N LYS A 70 12.34 2.83 10.13
CA LYS A 70 11.42 2.59 9.01
C LYS A 70 10.02 3.06 9.36
N ILE A 71 9.26 3.38 8.32
CA ILE A 71 7.82 3.51 8.43
C ILE A 71 7.24 2.10 8.33
N CYS A 72 6.42 1.72 9.29
CA CYS A 72 5.79 0.42 9.37
C CYS A 72 4.29 0.59 9.18
N THR A 73 3.69 -0.29 8.38
CA THR A 73 2.24 -0.34 8.19
C THR A 73 1.76 -1.76 8.44
N THR A 74 0.69 -1.93 9.19
CA THR A 74 -0.02 -3.21 9.31
C THR A 74 -1.49 -2.99 9.03
N GLY A 75 -2.12 -3.91 8.32
CA GLY A 75 -3.55 -3.85 8.10
C GLY A 75 -4.17 -5.15 7.68
N VAL A 76 -5.50 -5.17 7.72
CA VAL A 76 -6.34 -6.33 7.43
C VAL A 76 -7.42 -5.95 6.44
N SER A 77 -7.71 -6.84 5.50
CA SER A 77 -8.83 -6.69 4.57
C SER A 77 -10.10 -7.39 5.07
N SER A 78 -11.22 -7.07 4.44
CA SER A 78 -12.51 -7.74 4.67
C SER A 78 -12.49 -9.23 4.34
N SER A 79 -11.52 -9.70 3.55
CA SER A 79 -11.32 -11.13 3.28
C SER A 79 -10.43 -11.82 4.31
N GLY A 80 -9.90 -11.11 5.32
CA GLY A 80 -8.97 -11.65 6.30
C GLY A 80 -7.50 -11.68 5.86
N LEU A 81 -7.17 -11.05 4.72
CA LEU A 81 -5.78 -10.94 4.26
C LEU A 81 -5.06 -9.88 5.09
N VAL A 82 -3.87 -10.23 5.59
CA VAL A 82 -3.04 -9.34 6.40
C VAL A 82 -1.87 -8.82 5.56
N ASN A 83 -1.65 -7.50 5.62
CA ASN A 83 -0.51 -6.85 5.03
C ASN A 83 0.38 -6.24 6.09
N GLN A 84 1.68 -6.44 5.93
CA GLN A 84 2.71 -5.79 6.71
C GLN A 84 3.70 -5.13 5.76
N HIS A 85 3.92 -3.83 5.93
CA HIS A 85 4.84 -3.05 5.12
C HIS A 85 5.99 -2.52 5.97
N LYS A 86 7.20 -2.58 5.42
CA LYS A 86 8.36 -1.81 5.88
C LYS A 86 8.77 -0.85 4.79
N ILE A 87 8.80 0.43 5.11
CA ILE A 87 8.96 1.50 4.13
C ILE A 87 10.14 2.38 4.54
N HIS A 88 11.03 2.65 3.60
CA HIS A 88 12.14 3.58 3.75
C HIS A 88 12.31 4.42 2.49
N ARG A 89 13.06 5.52 2.62
CA ARG A 89 13.30 6.45 1.51
C ARG A 89 14.63 6.13 0.84
N GLU A 90 14.66 6.13 -0.50
CA GLU A 90 15.86 6.04 -1.32
C GLU A 90 15.83 7.16 -2.35
N GLY A 91 16.61 8.22 -2.11
CA GLY A 91 16.58 9.43 -2.93
C GLY A 91 15.21 10.12 -2.95
N ASP A 92 14.65 10.25 -4.16
CA ASP A 92 13.32 10.82 -4.43
C ASP A 92 12.19 9.79 -4.33
N LYS A 93 12.51 8.51 -4.11
CA LYS A 93 11.56 7.41 -4.09
C LYS A 93 11.38 6.85 -2.69
N TRP A 94 10.26 6.18 -2.49
CA TRP A 94 10.01 5.40 -1.29
C TRP A 94 9.92 3.92 -1.65
N ILE A 95 10.72 3.11 -0.99
CA ILE A 95 10.74 1.67 -1.17
C ILE A 95 9.87 1.05 -0.08
N ARG A 96 8.95 0.19 -0.50
CA ARG A 96 8.04 -0.56 0.37
C ARG A 96 8.28 -2.05 0.19
N LEU A 97 8.73 -2.71 1.24
CA LEU A 97 8.76 -4.16 1.33
C LEU A 97 7.45 -4.62 1.97
N THR A 98 6.74 -5.55 1.32
CA THR A 98 5.45 -6.06 1.80
C THR A 98 5.54 -7.55 2.06
N HIS A 99 5.12 -7.95 3.26
CA HIS A 99 4.76 -9.31 3.60
C HIS A 99 3.23 -9.39 3.64
N GLN A 100 2.66 -10.21 2.76
CA GLN A 100 1.23 -10.48 2.71
C GLN A 100 0.98 -11.90 3.19
N THR A 101 -0.02 -12.07 4.05
CA THR A 101 -0.50 -13.38 4.51
C THR A 101 -1.96 -13.51 4.15
N ALA A 102 -2.29 -14.50 3.32
CA ALA A 102 -3.65 -14.85 2.98
C ALA A 102 -4.33 -15.64 4.13
N PRO A 103 -5.67 -15.73 4.15
CA PRO A 103 -6.40 -16.45 5.21
C PRO A 103 -6.05 -17.93 5.35
N ASP A 104 -5.57 -18.55 4.27
CA ASP A 104 -5.10 -19.93 4.22
C ASP A 104 -3.65 -20.10 4.74
N GLY A 105 -3.00 -19.02 5.17
CA GLY A 105 -1.61 -19.01 5.62
C GLY A 105 -0.59 -18.85 4.48
N THR A 106 -1.03 -18.76 3.22
CA THR A 106 -0.11 -18.54 2.09
C THR A 106 0.57 -17.18 2.23
N ILE A 107 1.91 -17.18 2.16
CA ILE A 107 2.74 -15.97 2.24
C ILE A 107 3.16 -15.51 0.85
N ARG A 108 3.11 -14.19 0.62
CA ARG A 108 3.64 -13.55 -0.58
C ARG A 108 4.45 -12.32 -0.21
N GLU A 109 5.53 -12.11 -0.93
CA GLU A 109 6.42 -10.97 -0.74
C GLU A 109 6.41 -10.06 -1.96
N PHE A 110 6.42 -8.75 -1.70
CA PHE A 110 6.47 -7.73 -2.73
C PHE A 110 7.50 -6.66 -2.39
N MET A 111 8.14 -6.14 -3.43
CA MET A 111 8.90 -4.89 -3.37
C MET A 111 8.17 -3.86 -4.21
N SER A 112 7.76 -2.75 -3.61
CA SER A 112 7.13 -1.63 -4.33
C SER A 112 8.00 -0.38 -4.30
N THR A 113 7.93 0.39 -5.36
CA THR A 113 8.44 1.76 -5.43
C THR A 113 7.26 2.71 -5.48
N ILE A 114 7.24 3.68 -4.57
CA ILE A 114 6.20 4.70 -4.47
C ILE A 114 6.81 6.05 -4.83
N THR A 115 6.16 6.75 -5.77
CA THR A 115 6.48 8.11 -6.18
C THR A 115 5.24 8.99 -6.14
N TRP A 116 5.47 10.29 -5.94
CA TRP A 116 4.44 11.31 -5.92
C TRP A 116 4.76 12.37 -6.96
N SER A 117 3.74 12.83 -7.68
CA SER A 117 3.83 13.97 -8.58
C SER A 117 2.54 14.76 -8.50
N GLY A 118 2.58 15.91 -7.82
CA GLY A 118 1.39 16.72 -7.51
C GLY A 118 0.29 15.90 -6.84
N ASN A 119 -0.87 15.85 -7.49
CA ASN A 119 -2.06 15.11 -7.03
C ASN A 119 -2.07 13.63 -7.48
N THR A 120 -0.92 13.05 -7.79
CA THR A 120 -0.81 11.66 -8.26
C THR A 120 0.17 10.84 -7.42
N ILE A 121 -0.23 9.64 -6.99
CA ILE A 121 0.65 8.60 -6.44
C ILE A 121 0.82 7.50 -7.48
N THR A 122 2.06 7.13 -7.78
CA THR A 122 2.37 5.95 -8.58
C THR A 122 3.03 4.90 -7.70
N VAL A 123 2.51 3.68 -7.75
CA VAL A 123 3.02 2.54 -7.00
C VAL A 123 3.36 1.44 -8.00
N VAL A 124 4.64 1.24 -8.26
CA VAL A 124 5.13 0.07 -9.01
C VAL A 124 5.33 -1.07 -8.03
N ILE A 125 4.67 -2.20 -8.24
CA ILE A 125 4.63 -3.36 -7.34
C ILE A 125 5.27 -4.53 -8.06
N ASN A 126 6.36 -5.05 -7.50
CA ASN A 126 7.03 -6.25 -7.99
C ASN A 126 6.76 -7.40 -7.02
N ARG A 127 6.20 -8.50 -7.53
CA ARG A 127 6.11 -9.76 -6.77
C ARG A 127 7.46 -10.46 -6.80
N MET A 128 7.91 -10.88 -5.62
CA MET A 128 9.21 -11.51 -5.45
C MET A 128 9.06 -13.03 -5.30
N LYS A 129 10.00 -13.80 -5.84
CA LYS A 129 10.22 -15.22 -5.54
C LYS A 129 11.72 -15.50 -5.57
N ALA A 130 12.29 -15.95 -4.46
CA ALA A 130 13.73 -16.23 -4.34
C ALA A 130 14.58 -15.11 -4.97
N GLU A 131 14.38 -13.87 -4.48
CA GLU A 131 15.08 -12.65 -4.91
C GLU A 131 14.82 -12.18 -6.36
N SER A 132 14.06 -12.94 -7.14
CA SER A 132 13.70 -12.58 -8.52
C SER A 132 12.31 -11.95 -8.61
N ILE A 133 12.16 -10.97 -9.50
CA ILE A 133 10.85 -10.41 -9.85
C ILE A 133 10.13 -11.41 -10.76
N VAL A 134 8.95 -11.87 -10.33
CA VAL A 134 8.13 -12.82 -11.12
C VAL A 134 6.94 -12.16 -11.80
N SER A 135 6.53 -10.99 -11.32
CA SER A 135 5.52 -10.16 -11.99
C SER A 135 5.61 -8.72 -11.51
N THR A 136 5.16 -7.79 -12.36
CA THR A 136 5.10 -6.36 -12.07
C THR A 136 3.71 -5.82 -12.36
N GLN A 137 3.25 -4.92 -11.51
CA GLN A 137 2.01 -4.18 -11.66
C GLN A 137 2.23 -2.71 -11.31
N THR A 138 1.54 -1.80 -11.97
CA THR A 138 1.54 -0.38 -11.61
C THR A 138 0.15 0.06 -11.19
N ASN A 139 0.05 0.68 -10.01
CA ASN A 139 -1.15 1.34 -9.54
C ASN A 139 -0.95 2.85 -9.57
N VAL A 140 -1.90 3.57 -10.15
CA VAL A 140 -1.91 5.03 -10.18
C VAL A 140 -3.14 5.52 -9.42
N TRP A 141 -2.91 6.43 -8.48
CA TRP A 141 -3.94 7.04 -7.65
C TRP A 141 -3.95 8.54 -7.86
N HIS A 142 -5.13 9.12 -7.95
CA HIS A 142 -5.35 10.55 -8.08
C HIS A 142 -6.08 11.08 -6.85
N ARG A 143 -5.65 12.24 -6.36
CA ARG A 143 -6.30 12.89 -5.22
C ARG A 143 -7.72 13.28 -5.61
N VAL A 144 -8.67 13.02 -4.71
CA VAL A 144 -10.05 13.47 -4.84
C VAL A 144 -10.15 14.79 -4.07
N GLU A 145 -10.62 15.83 -4.76
CA GLU A 145 -10.90 17.15 -4.19
C GLU A 145 -12.27 17.20 -3.52
#